data_AF-A0A3D5JPR5-F1
#
_entry.id   AF-A0A3D5JPR5-F1
#
_cell.length_a   1.000
_cell.length_b   1.000
_cell.length_c   1.000
_cell.angle_alpha   90.00
_cell.angle_beta   90.00
_cell.angle_gamma   90.00
#
_symmetry.space_group_name_H-M   'P 1'
#
loop_
_entity.id
_entity.type
_entity.pdbx_description
1 polymer ?
#
loop_
_entity_poly.entity_id
_entity_poly.type
_entity_poly.pdbx_seq_one_letter_code
_entity_poly.pdbx_strand_id
1 'polypeptide(L)'
;LLLDEPTAALDLRHQERTLRTVRGLADAGACVIVVLHDLNLAAGHADRIVLLEQGRVAADGTPADVLTEANLGRVYQQPVIVLEHPQRGVPLVVVADPE
;
A
#
# COMPACT_ATOMS: atom_id res chain seq x y z
N LEU A 1 -3.39 14.02 10.13
CA LEU A 1 -3.14 14.47 8.75
C LEU A 1 -3.82 13.48 7.81
N LEU A 2 -4.63 13.96 6.87
CA LEU A 2 -5.27 13.13 5.84
C LEU A 2 -4.73 13.58 4.48
N LEU A 3 -4.24 12.63 3.68
CA LEU A 3 -3.78 12.90 2.32
C LEU A 3 -4.53 12.01 1.35
N ASP A 4 -5.15 12.63 0.35
CA ASP A 4 -5.82 11.94 -0.74
C ASP A 4 -4.89 11.93 -1.96
N GLU A 5 -4.44 10.75 -2.36
CA GLU A 5 -3.53 10.50 -3.49
C GLU A 5 -2.35 11.50 -3.60
N PRO A 6 -1.54 11.72 -2.54
CA PRO A 6 -0.50 12.75 -2.54
C PRO A 6 0.67 12.46 -3.49
N THR A 7 0.70 11.26 -4.06
CA THR A 7 1.72 10.79 -5.00
C THR A 7 1.31 10.92 -6.46
N ALA A 8 0.09 11.40 -6.74
CA ALA A 8 -0.40 11.63 -8.09
C ALA A 8 0.52 12.59 -8.85
N ALA A 9 0.83 12.26 -10.11
CA ALA A 9 1.72 13.01 -11.01
C ALA A 9 3.17 13.23 -10.52
N LEU A 10 3.61 12.55 -9.45
CA LEU A 10 5.00 12.59 -8.99
C LEU A 10 5.81 11.43 -9.58
N ASP A 11 7.09 11.68 -9.89
CA ASP A 11 8.04 10.61 -10.21
C ASP A 11 8.44 9.82 -8.95
N LEU A 12 9.11 8.67 -9.16
CA LEU A 12 9.52 7.75 -8.09
C LEU A 12 10.27 8.43 -6.95
N ARG A 13 11.18 9.37 -7.26
CA ARG A 13 11.97 10.06 -6.23
C ARG A 13 11.09 10.97 -5.39
N HIS A 14 10.19 11.69 -6.02
CA HIS A 14 9.31 12.62 -5.34
C HIS A 14 8.23 11.89 -4.53
N GLN A 15 7.66 10.80 -5.05
CA GLN A 15 6.76 9.93 -4.30
C GLN A 15 7.41 9.44 -3.00
N GLU A 16 8.60 8.85 -3.10
CA GLU A 16 9.33 8.30 -1.97
C GLU A 16 9.74 9.37 -0.95
N ARG A 17 10.10 10.58 -1.42
CA ARG A 17 10.41 11.70 -0.52
C ARG A 17 9.17 12.18 0.22
N THR A 18 8.03 12.29 -0.46
CA THR A 18 6.75 12.70 0.14
C THR A 18 6.34 11.71 1.21
N LEU A 19 6.34 10.41 0.90
CA LEU A 19 5.92 9.38 1.85
C LEU A 19 6.88 9.27 3.05
N ARG A 20 8.20 9.39 2.86
CA ARG A 20 9.14 9.48 4.00
C ARG A 20 8.91 10.69 4.90
N THR A 21 8.53 11.82 4.32
CA THR A 21 8.21 13.03 5.11
C THR A 21 6.95 12.80 5.94
N VAL A 22 5.91 12.22 5.31
CA VAL A 22 4.66 11.85 5.96
C VAL A 22 4.90 10.81 7.07
N ARG A 23 5.77 9.82 6.83
CA ARG A 23 6.20 8.84 7.81
C ARG A 23 6.86 9.48 9.03
N GLY A 24 7.76 10.43 8.82
CA GLY A 24 8.41 11.17 9.91
C GLY A 24 7.42 11.93 10.79
N LEU A 25 6.29 12.40 10.25
CA LEU A 25 5.22 13.00 11.05
C LEU A 25 4.50 11.95 11.91
N ALA A 26 4.27 10.75 11.38
CA ALA A 26 3.68 9.65 12.12
C ALA A 26 4.61 9.20 13.27
N ASP A 27 5.90 9.06 12.99
CA ASP A 27 6.92 8.71 14.00
C ASP A 27 7.05 9.78 15.09
N ALA A 28 6.75 11.05 14.77
CA ALA A 28 6.65 12.14 15.73
C ALA A 28 5.34 12.16 16.55
N GLY A 29 4.46 11.16 16.38
CA GLY A 29 3.23 10.99 17.14
C GLY A 29 1.96 11.50 16.47
N ALA A 30 2.03 11.97 15.22
CA ALA A 30 0.82 12.38 14.49
C ALA A 30 0.03 11.17 13.98
N CYS A 31 -1.30 11.20 14.06
CA CYS A 31 -2.13 10.26 13.32
C CYS A 31 -2.16 10.68 11.83
N VAL A 32 -1.76 9.78 10.95
CA VAL A 32 -1.68 9.99 9.50
C VAL A 32 -2.52 8.95 8.79
N ILE A 33 -3.34 9.39 7.84
CA ILE A 33 -4.08 8.54 6.93
C ILE A 33 -3.74 8.97 5.51
N VAL A 34 -3.36 8.02 4.67
CA VAL A 34 -3.00 8.24 3.27
C VAL A 34 -3.81 7.31 2.38
N VAL A 35 -4.42 7.86 1.33
CA VAL A 35 -5.06 7.07 0.27
C VAL A 35 -4.06 6.91 -0.88
N LEU A 36 -3.74 5.67 -1.24
CA LEU A 36 -2.78 5.33 -2.28
C LEU A 36 -3.38 4.28 -3.24
N HIS A 37 -3.09 4.43 -4.53
CA HIS A 37 -3.39 3.41 -5.54
C HIS A 37 -2.24 2.41 -5.74
N ASP A 38 -1.02 2.80 -5.37
CA ASP A 38 0.14 1.93 -5.47
C ASP A 38 0.28 1.07 -4.20
N LEU A 39 0.05 -0.23 -4.36
CA LEU A 39 0.11 -1.21 -3.28
C LEU A 39 1.51 -1.37 -2.69
N ASN A 40 2.57 -1.20 -3.51
CA ASN A 40 3.95 -1.36 -3.08
C ASN A 40 4.42 -0.14 -2.28
N LEU A 41 3.94 1.07 -2.63
CA LEU A 41 4.13 2.26 -1.80
C LEU A 41 3.40 2.13 -0.45
N ALA A 42 2.15 1.62 -0.46
CA ALA A 42 1.42 1.36 0.78
C ALA A 42 2.15 0.35 1.66
N ALA A 43 2.59 -0.78 1.10
CA ALA A 43 3.34 -1.82 1.80
C ALA A 43 4.63 -1.29 2.45
N GLY A 44 5.33 -0.38 1.76
CA GLY A 44 6.63 0.13 2.21
C GLY A 44 6.58 1.19 3.32
N HIS A 45 5.45 1.86 3.52
CA HIS A 45 5.36 3.04 4.41
C HIS A 45 4.28 2.95 5.48
N ALA A 46 3.25 2.11 5.30
CA ALA A 46 2.13 2.01 6.21
C ALA A 46 2.35 0.96 7.32
N ASP A 47 1.99 1.30 8.56
CA ASP A 47 1.93 0.31 9.65
C ASP A 47 0.69 -0.59 9.53
N ARG A 48 -0.39 -0.05 8.95
CA ARG A 48 -1.70 -0.68 8.81
C ARG A 48 -2.32 -0.26 7.48
N ILE A 49 -2.94 -1.21 6.78
CA ILE A 49 -3.65 -0.99 5.52
C ILE A 49 -5.11 -1.34 5.72
N VAL A 50 -6.00 -0.51 5.17
CA VAL A 50 -7.43 -0.80 5.07
C VAL A 50 -7.74 -0.95 3.59
N LEU A 51 -8.04 -2.17 3.17
CA LEU A 51 -8.45 -2.48 1.80
C LEU A 51 -9.96 -2.31 1.67
N LEU A 52 -10.39 -1.53 0.68
CA LEU A 52 -11.79 -1.24 0.43
C LEU A 52 -12.27 -1.93 -0.85
N GLU A 53 -13.49 -2.46 -0.80
CA GLU A 53 -14.19 -3.04 -1.95
C GLU A 53 -15.66 -2.61 -1.88
N GLN A 54 -16.17 -1.98 -2.94
CA GLN A 54 -17.57 -1.56 -3.06
C GLN A 54 -18.07 -0.75 -1.84
N GLY A 55 -17.23 0.13 -1.30
CA GLY A 55 -17.55 0.99 -0.15
C GLY A 55 -17.55 0.26 1.20
N ARG A 56 -17.05 -0.98 1.27
CA ARG A 56 -16.89 -1.75 2.52
C ARG A 56 -15.43 -2.10 2.75
N VAL A 57 -15.09 -2.33 4.02
CA VAL A 57 -13.78 -2.85 4.42
C VAL A 57 -13.70 -4.32 4.02
N ALA A 58 -12.84 -4.61 3.05
CA ALA A 58 -12.54 -5.95 2.57
C ALA A 58 -11.50 -6.65 3.45
N ALA A 59 -10.49 -5.91 3.91
CA ALA A 59 -9.46 -6.38 4.84
C ALA A 59 -8.86 -5.19 5.60
N ASP A 60 -8.35 -5.45 6.80
CA ASP A 60 -7.82 -4.43 7.70
C ASP A 60 -6.78 -5.06 8.63
N GLY A 61 -5.54 -4.58 8.58
CA GLY A 61 -4.43 -5.18 9.31
C GLY A 61 -3.07 -4.68 8.87
N THR A 62 -2.01 -5.44 9.16
CA THR A 62 -0.67 -5.13 8.68
C THR A 62 -0.60 -5.27 7.16
N PRO A 63 0.42 -4.69 6.49
CA PRO A 63 0.61 -4.94 5.06
C PRO A 63 0.62 -6.41 4.68
N ALA A 64 1.25 -7.29 5.48
CA ALA A 64 1.33 -8.71 5.22
C ALA A 64 -0.02 -9.43 5.34
N ASP A 65 -0.86 -9.03 6.29
CA ASP A 65 -2.19 -9.64 6.48
C ASP A 65 -3.18 -9.20 5.37
N VAL A 66 -3.00 -7.99 4.86
CA VAL A 66 -3.94 -7.35 3.93
C VAL A 66 -3.57 -7.64 2.47
N LEU A 67 -2.30 -7.47 2.11
CA LEU A 67 -1.82 -7.60 0.73
C LEU A 67 -1.50 -9.06 0.40
N THR A 68 -2.53 -9.90 0.42
CA THR A 68 -2.44 -11.32 0.04
C THR A 68 -2.99 -11.55 -1.36
N GLU A 69 -2.53 -12.59 -2.05
CA GLU A 69 -3.04 -12.96 -3.39
C GLU A 69 -4.56 -13.17 -3.38
N ALA A 70 -5.09 -13.79 -2.32
CA ALA A 70 -6.53 -14.02 -2.16
C ALA A 70 -7.31 -12.71 -2.02
N ASN A 71 -6.84 -11.77 -1.18
CA ASN A 71 -7.51 -10.48 -1.01
C ASN A 71 -7.44 -9.64 -2.29
N LEU A 72 -6.24 -9.52 -2.87
CA LEU A 72 -6.00 -8.69 -4.04
C LEU A 72 -6.67 -9.25 -5.29
N GLY A 73 -6.58 -10.56 -5.52
CA GLY A 73 -7.25 -11.21 -6.65
C GLY A 73 -8.77 -11.05 -6.61
N ARG A 74 -9.36 -11.09 -5.42
CA ARG A 74 -10.80 -10.84 -5.23
C ARG A 74 -11.18 -9.38 -5.47
N VAL A 75 -10.46 -8.44 -4.83
CA VAL A 75 -10.81 -7.01 -4.82
C VAL A 75 -10.51 -6.33 -6.16
N TYR A 76 -9.35 -6.63 -6.76
CA TYR A 76 -8.94 -6.06 -8.04
C TYR A 76 -9.40 -6.89 -9.25
N GLN A 77 -9.97 -8.07 -9.03
CA GLN A 77 -10.40 -9.00 -10.09
C GLN A 77 -9.28 -9.33 -11.07
N GLN A 78 -8.04 -9.36 -10.58
CA GLN A 78 -6.82 -9.53 -11.36
C GLN A 78 -5.89 -10.52 -10.63
N PRO A 79 -5.41 -11.58 -11.29
CA PRO A 79 -4.37 -12.43 -10.74
C PRO A 79 -3.10 -11.66 -10.43
N VAL A 80 -2.59 -11.82 -9.22
CA VAL A 80 -1.35 -11.22 -8.73
C VAL A 80 -0.50 -12.27 -8.01
N ILE A 81 0.79 -12.02 -7.93
CA ILE A 81 1.73 -12.77 -7.09
C ILE A 81 2.18 -11.82 -5.97
N VAL A 82 2.20 -12.33 -4.75
CA VAL A 82 2.73 -11.59 -3.60
C VAL A 82 4.06 -12.21 -3.17
N LEU A 83 5.12 -11.45 -3.35
CA LEU A 83 6.48 -11.83 -2.98
C LEU A 83 6.91 -11.07 -1.73
N GLU A 84 7.98 -11.51 -1.09
CA GLU A 84 8.64 -10.72 -0.04
C GLU A 84 9.64 -9.75 -0.68
N HIS A 85 9.58 -8.47 -0.31
CA HIS A 85 10.52 -7.47 -0.81
C HIS A 85 11.94 -7.76 -0.29
N PRO A 86 12.93 -7.99 -1.17
CA PRO A 86 14.23 -8.59 -0.81
C PRO A 86 15.08 -7.75 0.16
N GLN A 87 14.79 -6.46 0.26
CA GLN A 87 15.51 -5.52 1.15
C GLN A 87 14.67 -4.99 2.33
N ARG A 88 13.35 -5.19 2.31
CA ARG A 88 12.43 -4.49 3.22
C ARG A 88 11.57 -5.43 4.08
N GLY A 89 11.44 -6.71 3.72
CA GLY A 89 10.62 -7.67 4.47
C GLY A 89 9.12 -7.33 4.46
N VAL A 90 8.68 -6.53 3.49
CA VAL A 90 7.27 -6.17 3.28
C VAL A 90 6.75 -6.83 2.01
N PRO A 91 5.43 -6.99 1.83
CA PRO A 91 4.87 -7.53 0.59
C PRO A 91 5.27 -6.71 -0.63
N LEU A 92 5.62 -7.41 -1.71
CA LEU A 92 5.83 -6.89 -3.05
C LEU A 92 4.79 -7.54 -3.97
N VAL A 93 3.85 -6.73 -4.44
CA VAL A 93 2.78 -7.17 -5.35
C VAL A 93 3.23 -6.99 -6.79
N VAL A 94 3.15 -8.07 -7.55
CA VAL A 94 3.38 -8.07 -9.00
C VAL A 94 2.18 -8.70 -9.71
N VAL A 95 1.89 -8.23 -10.92
CA VAL A 95 0.82 -8.82 -11.74
C VAL A 95 1.28 -10.19 -12.22
N ALA A 96 0.43 -11.19 -12.10
CA ALA A 96 0.72 -12.51 -12.65
C ALA A 96 0.61 -12.46 -14.18
N ASP A 97 1.49 -13.18 -14.89
CA ASP A 97 1.41 -13.29 -16.34
C ASP A 97 0.06 -13.92 -16.75
N PRO A 98 -0.57 -13.44 -17.83
CA PRO A 98 -1.75 -14.10 -18.38
C PRO A 98 -1.38 -15.50 -18.88
N GLU A 99 -2.24 -16.48 -18.59
CA GLU A 99 -2.17 -17.84 -19.17
C GLU A 99 -2.34 -17.84 -20.70
#